data_AF-F1LBL6-F1
#
_entry.id   AF-F1LBL6-F1
#
_cell.length_a   1.000
_cell.length_b   1.000
_cell.length_c   1.000
_cell.angle_alpha   90.00
_cell.angle_beta   90.00
_cell.angle_gamma   90.00
#
_symmetry.space_group_name_H-M   'P 1'
#
loop_
_entity.id
_entity.type
_entity.pdbx_description
1 polymer ?
#
loop_
_entity_poly.entity_id
_entity_poly.type
_entity_poly.pdbx_seq_one_letter_code
_entity_poly.pdbx_strand_id
1 'polypeptide(L)'
;MLPMLSRVSQRILQSGVCKPLQSVRMLNLQEYQSKKLLEDYGCCIQRFIVASSRDEAEQQMQDFNRRRYMVKSQVLAGGRGKGRFIGGRSDLGGVAVAEGKQKALSLVEEMVGKILVTKQTGKKGLPVKKVLICEAVSIKRETYLAILMDRETNGPMVVYSPAGGMYIETVAATNPELVFKEPVNIDKGLTKEQADKIAKNLGFNGVSAERAAHEISCLYKLFIAVDATQVEINPLAETEGMQAYCIDAKLNFDDNAYFRQKEIFAMEEASGSEANAREILASEHNLNYIALEGDIGCMGELVAIMCNFSLGSYHRCQKWLFTHDSIVAQGSLLEVVYALQSFCPARTLKYFCGAQFAL
;
A
#
# COMPACT_ATOMS: atom_id res chain seq x y z
N MET A 1 -59.48 -10.99 28.66
CA MET A 1 -59.45 -11.31 27.21
C MET A 1 -59.17 -10.01 26.47
N LEU A 2 -58.04 -9.79 25.80
CA LEU A 2 -56.85 -10.61 25.64
C LEU A 2 -55.71 -9.64 25.25
N PRO A 3 -54.66 -9.50 26.08
CA PRO A 3 -53.44 -8.81 25.74
C PRO A 3 -52.56 -9.77 24.94
N MET A 4 -52.55 -9.62 23.63
CA MET A 4 -51.59 -10.28 22.74
C MET A 4 -51.31 -9.29 21.63
N LEU A 5 -50.20 -8.56 21.73
CA LEU A 5 -49.48 -7.94 20.60
C LEU A 5 -48.25 -7.12 21.06
N SER A 6 -47.90 -7.07 22.36
CA SER A 6 -46.71 -6.36 22.84
C SER A 6 -45.46 -7.22 23.11
N ARG A 7 -45.47 -8.52 22.78
CA ARG A 7 -44.36 -9.44 23.16
C ARG A 7 -43.56 -10.08 22.02
N VAL A 8 -43.86 -9.76 20.76
CA VAL A 8 -43.08 -10.28 19.61
C VAL A 8 -42.08 -9.26 19.05
N SER A 9 -42.28 -7.96 19.26
CA SER A 9 -41.37 -6.93 18.71
C SER A 9 -40.13 -6.63 19.58
N GLN A 10 -40.03 -7.18 20.79
CA GLN A 10 -38.87 -6.98 21.67
C GLN A 10 -37.86 -8.14 21.67
N ARG A 11 -38.12 -9.24 20.95
CA ARG A 11 -37.21 -10.41 20.91
C ARG A 11 -36.30 -10.49 19.68
N ILE A 12 -36.42 -9.56 18.73
CA ILE A 12 -35.53 -9.52 17.54
C ILE A 12 -34.37 -8.51 17.73
N LEU A 13 -34.42 -7.66 18.76
CA LEU A 13 -33.36 -6.67 19.04
C LEU A 13 -32.26 -7.16 20.00
N GLN A 14 -32.24 -8.45 20.38
CA GLN A 14 -31.27 -8.97 21.36
C GLN A 14 -30.34 -10.08 20.85
N SER A 15 -30.28 -10.36 19.55
CA SER A 15 -29.37 -11.39 19.02
C SER A 15 -28.61 -10.95 17.78
N GLY A 16 -28.02 -9.77 17.86
CA GLY A 16 -27.02 -9.31 16.91
C GLY A 16 -25.99 -8.48 17.66
N VAL A 17 -25.06 -9.12 18.36
CA VAL A 17 -23.81 -8.46 18.73
C VAL A 17 -23.15 -8.11 17.40
N CYS A 18 -23.42 -6.91 16.89
CA CYS A 18 -22.69 -6.35 15.78
C CYS A 18 -21.27 -6.21 16.30
N LYS A 19 -20.37 -7.08 15.84
CA LYS A 19 -18.94 -6.91 16.14
C LYS A 19 -18.59 -5.50 15.67
N PRO A 20 -17.88 -4.69 16.48
CA PRO A 20 -17.44 -3.38 16.02
C PRO A 20 -16.69 -3.61 14.70
N LEU A 21 -17.14 -2.95 13.64
CA LEU A 21 -16.40 -2.91 12.39
C LEU A 21 -15.05 -2.28 12.73
N GLN A 22 -14.01 -3.10 12.61
CA GLN A 22 -12.65 -2.68 12.90
C GLN A 22 -12.29 -1.55 11.95
N SER A 23 -11.70 -0.47 12.47
CA SER A 23 -11.25 0.66 11.64
C SER A 23 -10.35 0.18 10.52
N VAL A 24 -10.63 0.70 9.30
CA VAL A 24 -9.93 0.38 8.06
C VAL A 24 -8.59 1.11 8.08
N ARG A 25 -7.58 0.50 8.68
CA ARG A 25 -6.21 0.99 8.61
C ARG A 25 -5.60 0.48 7.32
N MET A 26 -5.53 1.31 6.28
CA MET A 26 -4.93 0.95 5.00
C MET A 26 -3.46 0.53 5.19
N LEU A 27 -3.23 -0.76 5.37
CA LEU A 27 -1.93 -1.33 5.65
C LEU A 27 -1.02 -1.15 4.42
N ASN A 28 0.07 -0.41 4.60
CA ASN A 28 1.08 -0.23 3.57
C ASN A 28 2.46 -0.66 4.10
N LEU A 29 3.09 -1.58 3.39
CA LEU A 29 4.45 -2.03 3.69
C LEU A 29 5.49 -1.30 2.85
N GLN A 30 6.63 -0.99 3.48
CA GLN A 30 7.80 -0.50 2.75
C GLN A 30 8.40 -1.62 1.89
N GLU A 31 9.13 -1.25 0.83
CA GLU A 31 9.68 -2.21 -0.15
C GLU A 31 10.48 -3.34 0.51
N TYR A 32 11.28 -3.06 1.54
CA TYR A 32 12.07 -4.09 2.22
C TYR A 32 11.20 -5.15 2.95
N GLN A 33 10.04 -4.76 3.49
CA GLN A 33 9.10 -5.66 4.14
C GLN A 33 8.40 -6.53 3.09
N SER A 34 7.95 -5.90 2.01
CA SER A 34 7.40 -6.60 0.84
C SER A 34 8.39 -7.61 0.27
N LYS A 35 9.67 -7.25 0.16
CA LYS A 35 10.74 -8.17 -0.29
C LYS A 35 10.93 -9.36 0.63
N LYS A 36 10.89 -9.14 1.94
CA LYS A 36 10.98 -10.24 2.91
C LYS A 36 9.81 -11.22 2.74
N LEU A 37 8.58 -10.71 2.58
CA LEU A 37 7.41 -11.57 2.28
C LEU A 37 7.58 -12.32 0.95
N LEU A 38 8.13 -11.68 -0.08
CA LEU A 38 8.40 -12.36 -1.34
C LEU A 38 9.40 -13.53 -1.16
N GLU A 39 10.48 -13.31 -0.43
CA GLU A 39 11.49 -14.32 -0.12
C GLU A 39 10.91 -15.48 0.70
N ASP A 40 10.12 -15.19 1.73
CA ASP A 40 9.46 -16.19 2.59
C ASP A 40 8.53 -17.12 1.79
N TYR A 41 7.98 -16.62 0.68
CA TYR A 41 7.11 -17.38 -0.24
C TYR A 41 7.85 -17.95 -1.46
N GLY A 42 9.18 -17.89 -1.47
CA GLY A 42 10.03 -18.52 -2.47
C GLY A 42 10.16 -17.74 -3.78
N CYS A 43 9.83 -16.45 -3.79
CA CYS A 43 10.11 -15.58 -4.93
C CYS A 43 11.60 -15.21 -4.96
N CYS A 44 12.16 -15.11 -6.15
CA CYS A 44 13.52 -14.68 -6.39
C CYS A 44 13.63 -13.15 -6.26
N ILE A 45 14.33 -12.69 -5.23
CA ILE A 45 14.61 -11.27 -4.98
C ILE A 45 16.11 -10.99 -4.97
N GLN A 46 16.46 -9.70 -5.09
CA GLN A 46 17.84 -9.26 -4.89
C GLN A 46 18.20 -9.42 -3.41
N ARG A 47 19.40 -9.93 -3.10
CA ARG A 47 19.89 -9.82 -1.72
C ARG A 47 19.98 -8.35 -1.33
N PHE A 48 19.62 -8.05 -0.09
CA PHE A 48 19.56 -6.69 0.39
C PHE A 48 19.91 -6.57 1.87
N ILE A 49 20.20 -5.34 2.28
CA ILE A 49 20.33 -4.91 3.68
C ILE A 49 19.53 -3.62 3.88
N VAL A 50 19.17 -3.32 5.12
CA VAL A 50 18.42 -2.11 5.48
C VAL A 50 19.20 -1.37 6.54
N ALA A 51 19.38 -0.06 6.34
CA ALA A 51 20.12 0.78 7.27
C ALA A 51 19.40 2.09 7.54
N SER A 52 19.52 2.56 8.77
CA SER A 52 18.99 3.82 9.29
C SER A 52 20.11 4.82 9.58
N SER A 53 21.37 4.45 9.34
CA SER A 53 22.54 5.32 9.44
C SER A 53 23.70 4.79 8.57
N ARG A 54 24.70 5.63 8.33
CA ARG A 54 25.93 5.23 7.64
C ARG A 54 26.68 4.13 8.40
N ASP A 55 26.78 4.23 9.71
CA ASP A 55 27.49 3.27 10.55
C ASP A 55 26.82 1.89 10.53
N GLU A 56 25.49 1.86 10.63
CA GLU A 56 24.70 0.63 10.50
C GLU A 56 24.90 0.00 9.12
N ALA A 57 24.87 0.81 8.06
CA ALA A 57 25.15 0.33 6.71
C ALA A 57 26.58 -0.24 6.61
N GLU A 58 27.59 0.43 7.17
CA GLU A 58 28.98 -0.01 7.09
C GLU A 58 29.21 -1.36 7.75
N GLN A 59 28.59 -1.58 8.92
CA GLN A 59 28.60 -2.84 9.65
C GLN A 59 27.94 -3.96 8.83
N GLN A 60 26.70 -3.76 8.38
CA GLN A 60 25.97 -4.77 7.60
C GLN A 60 26.62 -5.06 6.23
N MET A 61 27.34 -4.07 5.67
CA MET A 61 28.08 -4.24 4.40
C MET A 61 29.41 -5.00 4.53
N GLN A 62 29.81 -5.47 5.71
CA GLN A 62 31.03 -6.28 5.86
C GLN A 62 30.89 -7.63 5.12
N ASP A 63 29.75 -8.30 5.28
CA ASP A 63 29.45 -9.60 4.64
C ASP A 63 28.64 -9.47 3.32
N PHE A 64 28.31 -8.24 2.94
CA PHE A 64 27.52 -7.91 1.76
C PHE A 64 28.36 -7.24 0.66
N ASN A 65 29.56 -7.77 0.37
CA ASN A 65 30.43 -7.16 -0.64
C ASN A 65 29.98 -7.50 -2.07
N ARG A 66 29.74 -6.44 -2.86
CA ARG A 66 29.34 -6.46 -4.28
C ARG A 66 30.07 -5.36 -5.04
N ARG A 67 30.21 -5.57 -6.35
CA ARG A 67 30.75 -4.57 -7.27
C ARG A 67 29.82 -3.35 -7.38
N ARG A 68 28.51 -3.59 -7.46
CA ARG A 68 27.49 -2.56 -7.65
C ARG A 68 26.30 -2.77 -6.72
N TYR A 69 25.76 -1.65 -6.25
CA TYR A 69 24.59 -1.61 -5.38
C TYR A 69 23.52 -0.70 -5.94
N MET A 70 22.28 -0.95 -5.53
CA MET A 70 21.17 -0.03 -5.67
C MET A 70 20.77 0.47 -4.29
N VAL A 71 20.84 1.78 -4.06
CA VAL A 71 20.44 2.43 -2.80
C VAL A 71 19.08 3.08 -3.01
N LYS A 72 18.07 2.65 -2.25
CA LYS A 72 16.67 3.09 -2.39
C LYS A 72 16.14 3.64 -1.08
N SER A 73 15.67 4.88 -1.09
CA SER A 73 14.93 5.46 0.03
C SER A 73 13.66 4.67 0.33
N GLN A 74 13.45 4.36 1.61
CA GLN A 74 12.25 3.67 2.07
C GLN A 74 11.22 4.73 2.50
N VAL A 75 10.31 5.01 1.57
CA VAL A 75 9.09 5.81 1.77
C VAL A 75 7.96 5.10 1.03
N LEU A 76 6.72 5.18 1.52
CA LEU A 76 5.59 4.49 0.89
C LEU A 76 5.19 5.10 -0.46
N ALA A 77 5.50 6.38 -0.66
CA ALA A 77 5.21 7.07 -1.90
C ALA A 77 6.07 6.55 -3.08
N GLY A 78 5.42 6.27 -4.20
CA GLY A 78 6.04 5.91 -5.46
C GLY A 78 6.77 7.08 -6.14
N GLY A 79 7.45 6.77 -7.24
CA GLY A 79 8.18 7.76 -8.04
C GLY A 79 9.51 8.22 -7.43
N ARG A 80 10.06 7.43 -6.50
CA ARG A 80 11.29 7.73 -5.74
C ARG A 80 12.48 8.07 -6.63
N GLY A 81 12.68 7.33 -7.73
CA GLY A 81 13.80 7.55 -8.65
C GLY A 81 13.80 8.93 -9.34
N LYS A 82 12.63 9.51 -9.60
CA LYS A 82 12.47 10.87 -10.14
C LYS A 82 12.26 11.92 -9.04
N GLY A 83 12.36 11.52 -7.78
CA GLY A 83 12.21 12.42 -6.64
C GLY A 83 13.41 13.34 -6.47
N ARG A 84 13.29 14.30 -5.56
CA ARG A 84 14.37 15.22 -5.17
C ARG A 84 14.40 15.40 -3.67
N PHE A 85 15.60 15.46 -3.11
CA PHE A 85 15.79 15.79 -1.70
C PHE A 85 15.75 17.30 -1.45
N ILE A 86 15.01 17.74 -0.43
CA ILE A 86 15.03 19.13 0.03
C ILE A 86 16.41 19.45 0.60
N GLY A 87 17.06 20.50 0.09
CA GLY A 87 18.43 20.85 0.47
C GLY A 87 19.50 19.84 0.03
N GLY A 88 19.12 18.82 -0.76
CA GLY A 88 20.04 17.85 -1.32
C GLY A 88 20.54 18.24 -2.72
N ARG A 89 21.43 17.42 -3.27
CA ARG A 89 21.93 17.60 -4.63
C ARG A 89 20.80 17.45 -5.65
N SER A 90 20.90 18.19 -6.75
CA SER A 90 19.89 18.18 -7.81
C SER A 90 19.89 16.90 -8.65
N ASP A 91 21.02 16.19 -8.71
CA ASP A 91 21.22 14.96 -9.49
C ASP A 91 20.86 13.69 -8.70
N LEU A 92 20.54 13.81 -7.40
CA LEU A 92 20.22 12.69 -6.54
C LEU A 92 18.70 12.53 -6.36
N GLY A 93 18.17 11.44 -6.93
CA GLY A 93 16.83 10.94 -6.62
C GLY A 93 16.82 9.95 -5.45
N GLY A 94 15.63 9.51 -5.04
CA GLY A 94 15.45 8.51 -3.98
C GLY A 94 15.84 7.08 -4.38
N VAL A 95 16.35 6.87 -5.59
CA VAL A 95 16.92 5.60 -6.07
C VAL A 95 18.21 5.93 -6.82
N ALA A 96 19.33 5.35 -6.40
CA ALA A 96 20.64 5.63 -6.98
C ALA A 96 21.52 4.38 -7.07
N VAL A 97 22.30 4.29 -8.15
CA VAL A 97 23.30 3.23 -8.34
C VAL A 97 24.61 3.64 -7.68
N ALA A 98 25.25 2.68 -7.00
CA ALA A 98 26.55 2.87 -6.36
C ALA A 98 27.57 1.87 -6.89
N GLU A 99 28.69 2.36 -7.41
CA GLU A 99 29.85 1.56 -7.76
C GLU A 99 30.74 1.38 -6.51
N GLY A 100 30.64 0.21 -5.88
CA GLY A 100 31.40 -0.14 -4.68
C GLY A 100 30.84 0.38 -3.35
N LYS A 101 31.37 -0.20 -2.25
CA LYS A 101 30.88 0.01 -0.88
C LYS A 101 30.92 1.47 -0.45
N GLN A 102 32.04 2.16 -0.71
CA GLN A 102 32.22 3.56 -0.28
C GLN A 102 31.19 4.51 -0.92
N LYS A 103 30.85 4.29 -2.19
CA LYS A 103 29.82 5.09 -2.85
C LYS A 103 28.44 4.83 -2.27
N ALA A 104 28.13 3.57 -1.91
CA ALA A 104 26.87 3.22 -1.27
C ALA A 104 26.73 3.90 0.10
N LEU A 105 27.78 3.88 0.94
CA LEU A 105 27.79 4.54 2.25
C LEU A 105 27.61 6.06 2.14
N SER A 106 28.26 6.69 1.16
CA SER A 106 28.05 8.13 0.88
C SER A 106 26.60 8.44 0.49
N LEU A 107 25.94 7.58 -0.30
CA LEU A 107 24.54 7.76 -0.65
C LEU A 107 23.61 7.58 0.56
N VAL A 108 23.91 6.65 1.47
CA VAL A 108 23.15 6.47 2.72
C VAL A 108 23.14 7.77 3.53
N GLU A 109 24.32 8.36 3.75
CA GLU A 109 24.49 9.64 4.45
C GLU A 109 23.77 10.80 3.74
N GLU A 110 23.73 10.76 2.41
CA GLU A 110 23.03 11.76 1.62
C GLU A 110 21.51 11.60 1.58
N MET A 111 20.96 10.43 1.94
CA MET A 111 19.53 10.14 1.87
C MET A 111 18.86 10.14 3.25
N VAL A 112 19.45 9.46 4.23
CA VAL A 112 18.89 9.26 5.56
C VAL A 112 18.76 10.62 6.27
N GLY A 113 17.61 10.85 6.92
CA GLY A 113 17.30 12.08 7.65
C GLY A 113 16.86 13.25 6.77
N LYS A 114 16.95 13.14 5.44
CA LYS A 114 16.46 14.17 4.51
C LYS A 114 15.01 13.92 4.11
N ILE A 115 14.39 14.96 3.54
CA ILE A 115 13.02 14.91 3.04
C ILE A 115 13.04 14.66 1.53
N LEU A 116 12.40 13.56 1.09
CA LEU A 116 12.25 13.20 -0.31
C LEU A 116 10.90 13.69 -0.85
N VAL A 117 10.96 14.55 -1.86
CA VAL A 117 9.80 15.03 -2.62
C VAL A 117 9.63 14.19 -3.88
N THR A 118 8.44 13.64 -4.09
CA THR A 118 8.05 12.91 -5.30
C THR A 118 6.77 13.54 -5.87
N LYS A 119 6.34 13.09 -7.05
CA LYS A 119 5.04 13.50 -7.62
C LYS A 119 3.87 13.17 -6.68
N GLN A 120 3.99 12.10 -5.89
CA GLN A 120 2.93 11.61 -5.00
C GLN A 120 2.94 12.26 -3.62
N THR A 121 4.10 12.71 -3.10
CA THR A 121 4.18 13.37 -1.79
C THR A 121 3.88 14.87 -1.83
N GLY A 122 3.83 15.46 -3.03
CA GLY A 122 3.68 16.90 -3.19
C GLY A 122 4.85 17.69 -2.59
N LYS A 123 4.66 18.99 -2.36
CA LYS A 123 5.75 19.89 -1.92
C LYS A 123 6.30 19.58 -0.52
N LYS A 124 5.51 18.94 0.34
CA LYS A 124 5.87 18.61 1.73
C LYS A 124 6.93 17.50 1.80
N GLY A 125 6.88 16.55 0.86
CA GLY A 125 7.78 15.40 0.87
C GLY A 125 7.55 14.45 2.05
N LEU A 126 8.37 13.40 2.14
CA LEU A 126 8.39 12.48 3.27
C LEU A 126 9.82 12.33 3.82
N PRO A 127 10.00 12.26 5.15
CA PRO A 127 11.31 12.03 5.74
C PRO A 127 11.79 10.61 5.47
N VAL A 128 13.03 10.46 5.00
CA VAL A 128 13.66 9.16 4.76
C VAL A 128 14.33 8.70 6.05
N LYS A 129 13.69 7.77 6.78
CA LYS A 129 14.24 7.19 8.01
C LYS A 129 15.19 6.03 7.75
N LYS A 130 14.93 5.28 6.68
CA LYS A 130 15.68 4.07 6.31
C LYS A 130 15.98 4.07 4.82
N VAL A 131 17.06 3.38 4.45
CA VAL A 131 17.40 3.07 3.07
C VAL A 131 17.60 1.58 2.91
N LEU A 132 17.20 1.09 1.75
CA LEU A 132 17.38 -0.28 1.29
C LEU A 132 18.59 -0.31 0.35
N ILE A 133 19.58 -1.16 0.64
CA ILE A 133 20.76 -1.35 -0.20
C ILE A 133 20.68 -2.76 -0.78
N CYS A 134 20.40 -2.86 -2.07
CA CYS A 134 20.31 -4.12 -2.80
C CYS A 134 21.55 -4.36 -3.66
N GLU A 135 21.86 -5.61 -3.97
CA GLU A 135 22.83 -5.92 -5.01
C GLU A 135 22.29 -5.49 -6.37
N ALA A 136 23.09 -4.82 -7.20
CA ALA A 136 22.66 -4.44 -8.54
C ALA A 136 22.74 -5.65 -9.48
N VAL A 137 21.63 -5.98 -10.12
CA VAL A 137 21.51 -7.10 -11.07
C VAL A 137 21.62 -6.56 -12.50
N SER A 138 22.28 -7.30 -13.39
CA SER A 138 22.33 -6.96 -14.82
C SER A 138 21.02 -7.35 -15.48
N ILE A 139 20.17 -6.35 -15.72
CA ILE A 139 18.83 -6.52 -16.28
C ILE A 139 18.89 -6.48 -17.81
N LYS A 140 18.38 -7.52 -18.45
CA LYS A 140 18.20 -7.65 -19.89
C LYS A 140 16.84 -7.11 -20.34
N ARG A 141 15.79 -7.36 -19.54
CA ARG A 141 14.43 -6.86 -19.79
C ARG A 141 13.70 -6.54 -18.49
N GLU A 142 12.91 -5.48 -18.51
CA GLU A 142 11.99 -5.10 -17.45
C GLU A 142 10.55 -5.35 -17.89
N THR A 143 9.76 -6.04 -17.07
CA THR A 143 8.33 -6.27 -17.31
C THR A 143 7.50 -5.84 -16.10
N TYR A 144 6.20 -5.67 -16.30
CA TYR A 144 5.25 -5.33 -15.25
C TYR A 144 4.35 -6.52 -14.96
N LEU A 145 4.10 -6.78 -13.68
CA LEU A 145 3.11 -7.76 -13.26
C LEU A 145 2.43 -7.32 -11.96
N ALA A 146 1.10 -7.42 -11.93
CA ALA A 146 0.30 -7.23 -10.73
C ALA A 146 -0.78 -8.31 -10.61
N ILE A 147 -1.11 -8.66 -9.38
CA ILE A 147 -2.24 -9.52 -9.02
C ILE A 147 -3.15 -8.68 -8.13
N LEU A 148 -4.43 -8.59 -8.47
CA LEU A 148 -5.41 -7.78 -7.73
C LEU A 148 -6.78 -8.45 -7.71
N MET A 149 -7.61 -8.08 -6.73
CA MET A 149 -9.01 -8.50 -6.69
C MET A 149 -9.84 -7.67 -7.66
N ASP A 150 -10.42 -8.32 -8.66
CA ASP A 150 -11.26 -7.69 -9.66
C ASP A 150 -12.75 -7.82 -9.35
N ARG A 151 -13.45 -6.69 -9.45
CA ARG A 151 -14.88 -6.61 -9.13
C ARG A 151 -15.77 -7.03 -10.30
N GLU A 152 -15.28 -6.91 -11.53
CA GLU A 152 -16.07 -7.30 -12.71
C GLU A 152 -16.14 -8.82 -12.85
N THR A 153 -15.01 -9.50 -12.65
CA THR A 153 -14.90 -10.97 -12.71
C THR A 153 -15.11 -11.66 -11.36
N ASN A 154 -15.29 -10.88 -10.28
CA ASN A 154 -15.49 -11.37 -8.90
C ASN A 154 -14.40 -12.34 -8.42
N GLY A 155 -13.14 -12.05 -8.75
CA GLY A 155 -12.03 -12.93 -8.42
C GLY A 155 -10.66 -12.29 -8.66
N PRO A 156 -9.58 -13.04 -8.40
CA PRO A 156 -8.23 -12.56 -8.66
C PRO A 156 -8.00 -12.36 -10.17
N MET A 157 -7.34 -11.26 -10.54
CA MET A 157 -6.90 -10.98 -11.90
C MET A 157 -5.39 -10.75 -11.89
N VAL A 158 -4.69 -11.40 -12.82
CA VAL A 158 -3.29 -11.07 -13.14
C VAL A 158 -3.27 -10.06 -14.27
N VAL A 159 -2.74 -8.86 -14.00
CA VAL A 159 -2.51 -7.79 -14.98
C VAL A 159 -1.02 -7.73 -15.27
N TYR A 160 -0.63 -7.78 -16.54
CA TYR A 160 0.79 -7.86 -16.88
C TYR A 160 1.10 -7.15 -18.20
N SER A 161 2.33 -6.68 -18.34
CA SER A 161 2.79 -5.97 -19.54
C SER A 161 4.28 -6.21 -19.80
N PRO A 162 4.70 -6.42 -21.07
CA PRO A 162 6.12 -6.44 -21.42
C PRO A 162 6.78 -5.05 -21.26
N ALA A 163 6.01 -3.97 -21.08
CA ALA A 163 6.51 -2.63 -20.82
C ALA A 163 6.67 -2.37 -19.31
N GLY A 164 7.73 -2.90 -18.70
CA GLY A 164 8.08 -2.66 -17.29
C GLY A 164 8.84 -1.35 -17.03
N GLY A 165 9.05 -1.03 -15.75
CA GLY A 165 9.85 0.13 -15.32
C GLY A 165 9.13 1.48 -15.42
N MET A 166 7.85 1.47 -15.79
CA MET A 166 7.00 2.66 -15.94
C MET A 166 5.68 2.50 -15.20
N TYR A 167 4.93 3.59 -15.05
CA TYR A 167 3.58 3.57 -14.48
C TYR A 167 2.63 2.84 -15.43
N ILE A 168 1.97 1.80 -14.94
CA ILE A 168 1.07 0.97 -15.75
C ILE A 168 -0.11 1.78 -16.30
N GLU A 169 -0.57 2.79 -15.57
CA GLU A 169 -1.66 3.68 -15.97
C GLU A 169 -1.27 4.51 -17.20
N THR A 170 0.02 4.85 -17.33
CA THR A 170 0.52 5.53 -18.54
C THR A 170 0.52 4.57 -19.71
N VAL A 171 0.99 3.33 -19.53
CA VAL A 171 0.97 2.29 -20.57
C VAL A 171 -0.46 1.99 -21.00
N ALA A 172 -1.40 1.86 -20.08
CA ALA A 172 -2.81 1.63 -20.39
C ALA A 172 -3.44 2.79 -21.19
N ALA A 173 -2.99 4.02 -20.99
CA ALA A 173 -3.49 5.18 -21.71
C ALA A 173 -2.84 5.36 -23.10
N THR A 174 -1.55 5.06 -23.26
CA THR A 174 -0.82 5.29 -24.52
C THR A 174 -0.74 4.05 -25.40
N ASN A 175 -0.66 2.86 -24.80
CA ASN A 175 -0.43 1.56 -25.44
C ASN A 175 -1.27 0.46 -24.76
N PRO A 176 -2.61 0.59 -24.76
CA PRO A 176 -3.50 -0.37 -24.10
C PRO A 176 -3.31 -1.82 -24.61
N GLU A 177 -2.85 -2.01 -25.84
CA GLU A 177 -2.54 -3.31 -26.44
C GLU A 177 -1.39 -4.07 -25.75
N LEU A 178 -0.56 -3.36 -24.98
CA LEU A 178 0.53 -3.95 -24.19
C LEU A 178 0.08 -4.35 -22.78
N VAL A 179 -1.17 -4.07 -22.39
CA VAL A 179 -1.70 -4.41 -21.06
C VAL A 179 -2.61 -5.62 -21.19
N PHE A 180 -2.13 -6.75 -20.70
CA PHE A 180 -2.84 -8.01 -20.73
C PHE A 180 -3.48 -8.30 -19.38
N LYS A 181 -4.61 -9.02 -19.43
CA LYS A 181 -5.39 -9.41 -18.26
C LYS A 181 -5.68 -10.91 -18.33
N GLU A 182 -5.39 -11.63 -17.26
CA GLU A 182 -5.69 -13.05 -17.11
C GLU A 182 -6.53 -13.26 -15.84
N PRO A 183 -7.85 -13.53 -15.97
CA PRO A 183 -8.68 -13.84 -14.81
C PRO A 183 -8.32 -15.21 -14.25
N VAL A 184 -8.34 -15.32 -12.92
CA VAL A 184 -8.05 -16.57 -12.19
C VAL A 184 -9.28 -16.99 -11.42
N ASN A 185 -9.69 -18.25 -11.60
CA ASN A 185 -10.76 -18.82 -10.79
C ASN A 185 -10.22 -19.07 -9.37
N ILE A 186 -10.85 -18.47 -8.36
CA ILE A 186 -10.35 -18.52 -6.98
C ILE A 186 -10.40 -19.93 -6.36
N ASP A 187 -11.36 -20.77 -6.76
CA ASP A 187 -11.50 -22.13 -6.25
C ASP A 187 -10.43 -23.07 -6.81
N LYS A 188 -10.05 -22.88 -8.08
CA LYS A 188 -9.01 -23.66 -8.76
C LYS A 188 -7.61 -23.14 -8.50
N GLY A 189 -7.48 -21.84 -8.27
CA GLY A 189 -6.20 -21.15 -8.22
C GLY A 189 -5.57 -20.90 -9.59
N LEU A 190 -4.41 -20.23 -9.60
CA LEU A 190 -3.64 -20.02 -10.82
C LEU A 190 -3.06 -21.35 -11.31
N THR A 191 -3.40 -21.71 -12.54
CA THR A 191 -2.91 -22.94 -13.17
C THR A 191 -1.51 -22.76 -13.76
N LYS A 192 -0.78 -23.87 -13.91
CA LYS A 192 0.54 -23.85 -14.55
C LYS A 192 0.46 -23.35 -15.99
N GLU A 193 -0.57 -23.75 -16.72
CA GLU A 193 -0.81 -23.32 -18.10
C GLU A 193 -1.00 -21.81 -18.20
N GLN A 194 -1.70 -21.21 -17.23
CA GLN A 194 -1.84 -19.75 -17.15
C GLN A 194 -0.50 -19.07 -16.81
N ALA A 195 0.25 -19.58 -15.84
CA ALA A 195 1.56 -19.03 -15.48
C ALA A 195 2.54 -19.08 -16.67
N ASP A 196 2.59 -20.20 -17.39
CA ASP A 196 3.43 -20.38 -18.58
C ASP A 196 2.99 -19.44 -19.73
N LYS A 197 1.67 -19.26 -19.91
CA LYS A 197 1.12 -18.31 -20.90
C LYS A 197 1.51 -16.87 -20.57
N ILE A 198 1.37 -16.45 -19.31
CA ILE A 198 1.74 -15.10 -18.86
C ILE A 198 3.23 -14.87 -19.08
N ALA A 199 4.10 -15.80 -18.65
CA ALA A 199 5.55 -15.70 -18.83
C ALA A 199 5.95 -15.53 -20.31
N LYS A 200 5.33 -16.31 -21.21
CA LYS A 200 5.56 -16.18 -22.66
C LYS A 200 5.08 -14.84 -23.22
N ASN A 201 3.90 -14.37 -22.81
CA ASN A 201 3.36 -13.08 -23.27
C ASN A 201 4.18 -11.88 -22.75
N LEU A 202 4.82 -12.02 -21.59
CA LEU A 202 5.83 -11.08 -21.08
C LEU A 202 7.16 -11.14 -21.87
N GLY A 203 7.28 -12.09 -22.80
CA GLY A 203 8.41 -12.28 -23.70
C GLY A 203 9.50 -13.18 -23.15
N PHE A 204 9.33 -13.82 -21.98
CA PHE A 204 10.33 -14.73 -21.45
C PHE A 204 10.42 -15.99 -22.32
N ASN A 205 11.62 -16.54 -22.48
CA ASN A 205 11.87 -17.66 -23.40
C ASN A 205 12.80 -18.70 -22.78
N GLY A 206 12.62 -19.97 -23.14
CA GLY A 206 13.43 -21.08 -22.65
C GLY A 206 13.45 -21.14 -21.12
N VAL A 207 14.65 -21.22 -20.53
CA VAL A 207 14.83 -21.33 -19.08
C VAL A 207 14.26 -20.12 -18.33
N SER A 208 14.36 -18.90 -18.89
CA SER A 208 13.84 -17.70 -18.22
C SER A 208 12.31 -17.68 -18.18
N ALA A 209 11.63 -18.36 -19.12
CA ALA A 209 10.18 -18.54 -19.10
C ALA A 209 9.74 -19.45 -17.95
N GLU A 210 10.43 -20.56 -17.74
CA GLU A 210 10.15 -21.48 -16.63
C GLU A 210 10.36 -20.79 -15.27
N ARG A 211 11.42 -20.00 -15.16
CA ARG A 211 11.69 -19.19 -13.95
C ARG A 211 10.62 -18.14 -13.74
N ALA A 212 10.23 -17.39 -14.76
CA ALA A 212 9.15 -16.42 -14.65
C ALA A 212 7.82 -17.07 -14.27
N ALA A 213 7.46 -18.22 -14.86
CA ALA A 213 6.24 -18.95 -14.50
C ALA A 213 6.25 -19.41 -13.04
N HIS A 214 7.41 -19.85 -12.53
CA HIS A 214 7.60 -20.13 -11.11
C HIS A 214 7.36 -18.88 -10.25
N GLU A 215 7.97 -17.74 -10.59
CA GLU A 215 7.75 -16.48 -9.87
C GLU A 215 6.28 -16.08 -9.83
N ILE A 216 5.58 -16.14 -10.97
CA ILE A 216 4.15 -15.81 -11.07
C ILE A 216 3.31 -16.72 -10.15
N SER A 217 3.65 -18.00 -10.09
CA SER A 217 2.97 -18.97 -9.22
C SER A 217 3.22 -18.67 -7.73
N CYS A 218 4.46 -18.33 -7.36
CA CYS A 218 4.79 -17.92 -5.99
C CYS A 218 4.09 -16.61 -5.60
N LEU A 219 4.02 -15.64 -6.50
CA LEU A 219 3.31 -14.38 -6.30
C LEU A 219 1.81 -14.59 -6.07
N TYR A 220 1.18 -15.48 -6.83
CA TYR A 220 -0.23 -15.82 -6.61
C TYR A 220 -0.44 -16.54 -5.26
N LYS A 221 0.45 -17.47 -4.91
CA LYS A 221 0.41 -18.14 -3.60
C LYS A 221 0.54 -17.13 -2.46
N LEU A 222 1.49 -16.19 -2.57
CA LEU A 222 1.65 -15.10 -1.62
C LEU A 222 0.37 -14.27 -1.51
N PHE A 223 -0.16 -13.80 -2.65
CA PHE A 223 -1.38 -12.98 -2.74
C PHE A 223 -2.54 -13.59 -1.93
N ILE A 224 -2.81 -14.89 -2.11
CA ILE A 224 -3.86 -15.59 -1.38
C ILE A 224 -3.51 -15.77 0.11
N ALA A 225 -2.27 -16.15 0.43
CA ALA A 225 -1.89 -16.53 1.79
C ALA A 225 -1.87 -15.35 2.77
N VAL A 226 -1.59 -14.14 2.27
CA VAL A 226 -1.46 -12.94 3.11
C VAL A 226 -2.70 -12.04 3.07
N ASP A 227 -3.79 -12.49 2.45
CA ASP A 227 -4.99 -11.69 2.20
C ASP A 227 -4.66 -10.34 1.52
N ALA A 228 -3.81 -10.41 0.48
CA ALA A 228 -3.47 -9.22 -0.29
C ALA A 228 -4.67 -8.76 -1.14
N THR A 229 -4.88 -7.46 -1.22
CA THR A 229 -5.78 -6.85 -2.21
C THR A 229 -5.05 -6.54 -3.51
N GLN A 230 -3.72 -6.34 -3.42
CA GLN A 230 -2.84 -6.11 -4.56
C GLN A 230 -1.43 -6.61 -4.24
N VAL A 231 -0.80 -7.31 -5.19
CA VAL A 231 0.65 -7.57 -5.25
C VAL A 231 1.13 -7.01 -6.58
N GLU A 232 1.97 -5.98 -6.56
CA GLU A 232 2.54 -5.35 -7.75
C GLU A 232 4.06 -5.49 -7.76
N ILE A 233 4.60 -6.05 -8.86
CA ILE A 233 6.03 -6.19 -9.12
C ILE A 233 6.39 -5.36 -10.34
N ASN A 234 7.19 -4.31 -10.13
CA ASN A 234 7.56 -3.37 -11.18
C ASN A 234 9.00 -2.84 -11.01
N PRO A 235 10.01 -3.48 -11.62
CA PRO A 235 9.88 -4.54 -12.63
C PRO A 235 9.98 -5.97 -12.08
N LEU A 236 9.32 -6.91 -12.78
CA LEU A 236 9.73 -8.31 -12.85
C LEU A 236 10.78 -8.41 -13.97
N ALA A 237 12.05 -8.59 -13.59
CA ALA A 237 13.18 -8.43 -14.50
C ALA A 237 13.74 -9.76 -14.99
N GLU A 238 14.05 -9.85 -16.29
CA GLU A 238 14.90 -10.89 -16.85
C GLU A 238 16.36 -10.44 -16.76
N THR A 239 17.24 -11.33 -16.30
CA THR A 239 18.68 -11.07 -16.23
C THR A 239 19.42 -11.70 -17.41
N GLU A 240 20.65 -11.25 -17.65
CA GLU A 240 21.54 -11.89 -18.63
C GLU A 240 21.81 -13.38 -18.31
N GLY A 241 21.68 -13.78 -17.05
CA GLY A 241 21.80 -15.18 -16.60
C GLY A 241 20.53 -16.01 -16.75
N MET A 242 19.54 -15.54 -17.52
CA MET A 242 18.23 -16.18 -17.74
C MET A 242 17.46 -16.43 -16.43
N GLN A 243 17.63 -15.57 -15.43
CA GLN A 243 16.84 -15.58 -14.19
C GLN A 243 15.70 -14.56 -14.27
N ALA A 244 14.66 -14.78 -13.48
CA ALA A 244 13.59 -13.81 -13.23
C ALA A 244 13.73 -13.27 -11.80
N TYR A 245 13.72 -11.94 -11.63
CA TYR A 245 13.86 -11.29 -10.33
C TYR A 245 12.72 -10.30 -10.08
N CYS A 246 12.15 -10.34 -8.88
CA CYS A 246 11.26 -9.31 -8.37
C CYS A 246 12.11 -8.13 -7.84
N ILE A 247 12.25 -7.06 -8.62
CA ILE A 247 13.19 -5.95 -8.32
C ILE A 247 12.62 -4.91 -7.36
N ASP A 248 11.34 -4.60 -7.51
CA ASP A 248 10.58 -3.69 -6.65
C ASP A 248 9.18 -4.26 -6.46
N ALA A 249 8.62 -4.08 -5.26
CA ALA A 249 7.39 -4.71 -4.86
C ALA A 249 6.55 -3.76 -4.02
N LYS A 250 5.27 -3.66 -4.38
CA LYS A 250 4.25 -2.93 -3.64
C LYS A 250 3.08 -3.85 -3.35
N LEU A 251 2.79 -4.05 -2.06
CA LEU A 251 1.71 -4.91 -1.60
C LEU A 251 0.69 -4.07 -0.82
N ASN A 252 -0.58 -4.30 -1.12
CA ASN A 252 -1.71 -3.81 -0.35
C ASN A 252 -2.48 -5.00 0.21
N PHE A 253 -3.08 -4.84 1.38
CA PHE A 253 -3.72 -5.91 2.15
C PHE A 253 -5.19 -5.62 2.39
N ASP A 254 -5.95 -6.64 2.75
CA ASP A 254 -7.32 -6.50 3.25
C ASP A 254 -7.30 -6.22 4.76
N ASP A 255 -7.73 -5.03 5.15
CA ASP A 255 -7.80 -4.62 6.55
C ASP A 255 -8.75 -5.52 7.37
N ASN A 256 -9.77 -6.10 6.73
CA ASN A 256 -10.68 -7.03 7.39
C ASN A 256 -10.01 -8.35 7.77
N ALA A 257 -8.86 -8.68 7.17
CA ALA A 257 -8.09 -9.88 7.49
C ALA A 257 -7.17 -9.71 8.71
N TYR A 258 -7.15 -8.52 9.35
CA TYR A 258 -6.33 -8.23 10.53
C TYR A 258 -6.34 -9.35 11.58
N PHE A 259 -7.52 -9.88 11.89
CA PHE A 259 -7.69 -10.88 12.96
C PHE A 259 -6.87 -12.16 12.74
N ARG A 260 -6.55 -12.49 11.47
CA ARG A 260 -5.76 -13.66 11.07
C ARG A 260 -4.38 -13.33 10.48
N GLN A 261 -4.11 -12.05 10.16
CA GLN A 261 -2.84 -11.59 9.57
C GLN A 261 -2.01 -10.72 10.54
N LYS A 262 -2.10 -10.96 11.86
CA LYS A 262 -1.49 -10.10 12.89
C LYS A 262 -0.02 -9.78 12.68
N GLU A 263 0.77 -10.74 12.21
CA GLU A 263 2.21 -10.56 11.98
C GLU A 263 2.50 -9.53 10.90
N ILE A 264 1.68 -9.48 9.84
CA ILE A 264 1.84 -8.53 8.72
C ILE A 264 1.51 -7.12 9.19
N PHE A 265 0.42 -6.95 9.93
CA PHE A 265 0.05 -5.65 10.50
C PHE A 265 1.08 -5.14 11.51
N ALA A 266 1.71 -6.04 12.27
CA ALA A 266 2.81 -5.68 13.18
C ALA A 266 4.05 -5.14 12.42
N MET A 267 4.25 -5.52 11.15
CA MET A 267 5.37 -4.99 10.35
C MET A 267 5.23 -3.48 10.12
N GLU A 268 4.03 -3.01 9.79
CA GLU A 268 3.79 -1.58 9.54
C GLU A 268 4.00 -0.74 10.81
N GLU A 269 3.51 -1.23 11.95
CA GLU A 269 3.73 -0.60 13.25
C GLU A 269 5.23 -0.46 13.56
N ALA A 270 6.01 -1.52 13.33
CA ALA A 270 7.45 -1.52 13.55
C ALA A 270 8.23 -0.55 12.63
N SER A 271 7.71 -0.22 11.44
CA SER A 271 8.32 0.79 10.56
C SER A 271 8.01 2.23 10.97
N GLY A 272 7.06 2.44 11.89
CA GLY A 272 6.56 3.74 12.28
C GLY A 272 5.67 4.32 11.18
N SER A 273 4.36 4.17 11.35
CA SER A 273 3.33 4.57 10.40
C SER A 273 3.59 5.95 9.77
N GLU A 274 3.50 6.02 8.44
CA GLU A 274 3.53 7.29 7.68
C GLU A 274 2.12 7.92 7.62
N ALA A 275 1.12 7.32 8.26
CA ALA A 275 -0.23 7.87 8.36
C ALA A 275 -0.24 9.17 9.17
N ASN A 276 -1.23 10.03 8.91
CA ASN A 276 -1.38 11.27 9.65
C ASN A 276 -1.64 10.96 11.13
N ALA A 277 -1.05 11.73 12.06
CA ALA A 277 -1.31 11.56 13.51
C ALA A 277 -2.81 11.57 13.84
N ARG A 278 -3.62 12.30 13.08
CA ARG A 278 -5.09 12.31 13.22
C ARG A 278 -5.76 11.04 12.68
N GLU A 279 -5.22 10.43 11.64
CA GLU A 279 -5.68 9.13 11.13
C GLU A 279 -5.35 8.02 12.12
N ILE A 280 -4.16 8.07 12.72
CA ILE A 280 -3.76 7.15 13.80
C ILE A 280 -4.71 7.29 14.98
N LEU A 281 -4.89 8.51 15.50
CA LEU A 281 -5.79 8.77 16.62
C LEU A 281 -7.24 8.36 16.30
N ALA A 282 -7.71 8.60 15.09
CA ALA A 282 -9.03 8.14 14.66
C ALA A 282 -9.13 6.62 14.69
N SER A 283 -8.12 5.90 14.20
CA SER A 283 -8.13 4.43 14.20
C SER A 283 -8.08 3.82 15.60
N GLU A 284 -7.38 4.45 16.57
CA GLU A 284 -7.43 4.08 17.99
C GLU A 284 -8.85 4.14 18.57
N HIS A 285 -9.69 5.03 18.03
CA HIS A 285 -11.10 5.17 18.38
C HIS A 285 -12.05 4.46 17.40
N ASN A 286 -11.54 3.55 16.57
CA ASN A 286 -12.29 2.85 15.52
C ASN A 286 -12.99 3.77 14.51
N LEU A 287 -12.50 4.99 14.29
CA LEU A 287 -13.07 5.96 13.36
C LEU A 287 -12.31 5.93 12.02
N ASN A 288 -13.06 5.97 10.91
CA ASN A 288 -12.47 6.22 9.59
C ASN A 288 -12.32 7.72 9.37
N TYR A 289 -11.07 8.19 9.41
CA TYR A 289 -10.70 9.57 9.16
C TYR A 289 -9.81 9.66 7.93
N ILE A 290 -10.07 10.62 7.07
CA ILE A 290 -9.23 10.92 5.91
C ILE A 290 -8.84 12.39 6.00
N ALA A 291 -7.54 12.65 6.08
CA ALA A 291 -7.04 14.02 6.05
C ALA A 291 -7.13 14.59 4.64
N LEU A 292 -7.87 15.68 4.47
CA LEU A 292 -7.84 16.48 3.26
C LEU A 292 -7.33 17.87 3.63
N GLU A 293 -6.64 18.54 2.70
CA GLU A 293 -6.28 19.94 2.91
C GLU A 293 -7.59 20.73 2.98
N GLY A 294 -7.83 21.50 4.07
CA GLY A 294 -9.11 22.16 4.34
C GLY A 294 -9.43 23.03 5.55
N ASP A 295 -10.46 23.87 5.36
CA ASP A 295 -11.04 24.78 6.37
C ASP A 295 -12.39 24.31 6.97
N ILE A 296 -13.05 23.28 6.42
CA ILE A 296 -14.41 22.85 6.84
C ILE A 296 -14.46 21.37 7.22
N GLY A 297 -14.74 21.04 8.49
CA GLY A 297 -15.08 19.68 8.96
C GLY A 297 -16.33 19.09 8.32
N CYS A 298 -16.34 17.82 7.89
CA CYS A 298 -17.57 17.08 7.65
C CYS A 298 -17.59 15.75 8.41
N MET A 299 -18.78 15.33 8.84
CA MET A 299 -19.06 14.08 9.58
C MET A 299 -20.44 13.57 9.15
N GLY A 300 -20.60 12.26 8.94
CA GLY A 300 -21.83 11.67 8.38
C GLY A 300 -21.65 10.24 7.83
N GLU A 301 -22.54 9.75 6.98
CA GLU A 301 -22.35 8.47 6.25
C GLU A 301 -21.42 8.63 5.04
N LEU A 302 -20.58 7.62 4.74
CA LEU A 302 -19.59 7.70 3.66
C LEU A 302 -20.23 8.11 2.31
N VAL A 303 -21.44 7.60 2.03
CA VAL A 303 -22.22 7.92 0.83
C VAL A 303 -22.82 9.34 0.88
N ALA A 304 -23.41 9.75 2.01
CA ALA A 304 -23.99 11.08 2.18
C ALA A 304 -22.92 12.19 2.09
N ILE A 305 -21.71 11.90 2.54
CA ILE A 305 -20.60 12.83 2.48
C ILE A 305 -20.10 12.97 1.04
N MET A 306 -19.94 11.89 0.26
CA MET A 306 -19.55 11.98 -1.16
C MET A 306 -20.51 12.87 -1.98
N CYS A 307 -21.81 12.85 -1.67
CA CYS A 307 -22.78 13.77 -2.29
C CYS A 307 -22.57 15.24 -1.87
N ASN A 308 -22.30 15.51 -0.58
CA ASN A 308 -21.92 16.84 -0.09
C ASN A 308 -20.57 17.31 -0.65
N PHE A 309 -19.68 16.37 -1.00
CA PHE A 309 -18.45 16.67 -1.71
C PHE A 309 -18.72 17.28 -3.08
N SER A 310 -19.64 16.70 -3.84
CA SER A 310 -20.03 17.21 -5.16
C SER A 310 -20.75 18.56 -5.10
N LEU A 311 -21.56 18.81 -4.07
CA LEU A 311 -22.28 20.08 -3.87
C LEU A 311 -21.38 21.23 -3.40
N GLY A 312 -20.44 20.94 -2.48
CA GLY A 312 -19.56 21.97 -1.94
C GLY A 312 -18.45 22.45 -2.88
N SER A 313 -18.27 21.86 -4.08
CA SER A 313 -17.30 22.34 -5.08
C SER A 313 -17.65 23.72 -5.67
N TYR A 314 -18.86 24.24 -5.41
CA TYR A 314 -19.30 25.60 -5.76
C TYR A 314 -18.68 26.70 -4.88
N HIS A 315 -18.17 26.34 -3.71
CA HIS A 315 -17.40 27.23 -2.85
C HIS A 315 -16.05 26.57 -2.61
N ARG A 316 -14.98 27.33 -2.32
CA ARG A 316 -13.67 26.73 -1.99
C ARG A 316 -13.78 26.00 -0.66
N CYS A 317 -14.32 24.79 -0.70
CA CYS A 317 -14.63 23.98 0.45
C CYS A 317 -13.69 22.79 0.44
N GLN A 318 -13.08 22.61 1.58
CA GLN A 318 -12.13 21.57 1.80
C GLN A 318 -12.54 20.88 3.12
N LYS A 319 -12.63 19.56 3.10
CA LYS A 319 -13.62 18.77 3.85
C LYS A 319 -12.95 17.71 4.72
N TRP A 320 -13.52 17.31 5.85
CA TRP A 320 -13.02 16.15 6.64
C TRP A 320 -14.06 15.03 6.59
N LEU A 321 -13.68 13.77 6.87
CA LEU A 321 -14.58 12.62 6.77
C LEU A 321 -14.65 11.88 8.12
N PHE A 322 -15.85 11.54 8.56
CA PHE A 322 -16.14 10.50 9.54
C PHE A 322 -17.26 9.65 8.94
N THR A 323 -17.28 8.33 9.14
CA THR A 323 -18.34 7.45 8.62
C THR A 323 -19.22 6.91 9.74
N HIS A 324 -20.53 7.10 9.61
CA HIS A 324 -21.59 6.70 10.55
C HIS A 324 -21.55 5.22 10.99
N ASP A 325 -21.14 4.26 10.14
CA ASP A 325 -21.03 2.85 10.56
C ASP A 325 -20.02 2.62 11.70
N SER A 326 -19.07 3.56 11.86
CA SER A 326 -18.10 3.57 12.97
C SER A 326 -18.68 4.15 14.26
N ILE A 327 -19.72 5.00 14.16
CA ILE A 327 -20.32 5.71 15.29
C ILE A 327 -21.54 4.96 15.82
N VAL A 328 -22.33 4.32 14.95
CA VAL A 328 -23.54 3.60 15.36
C VAL A 328 -23.22 2.28 16.09
N ALA A 329 -22.05 1.67 15.84
CA ALA A 329 -21.61 0.49 16.57
C ALA A 329 -21.16 0.77 18.02
N GLN A 330 -20.84 2.02 18.36
CA GLN A 330 -20.39 2.44 19.69
C GLN A 330 -21.41 3.43 20.27
N GLY A 331 -22.37 2.89 21.03
CA GLY A 331 -23.54 3.61 21.54
C GLY A 331 -23.28 4.70 22.60
N SER A 332 -22.26 5.55 22.47
CA SER A 332 -22.07 6.69 23.37
C SER A 332 -21.81 8.01 22.62
N LEU A 333 -22.68 9.00 22.87
CA LEU A 333 -22.47 10.41 22.52
C LEU A 333 -21.13 10.96 23.05
N LEU A 334 -20.57 10.32 24.08
CA LEU A 334 -19.33 10.72 24.73
C LEU A 334 -18.11 10.51 23.82
N GLU A 335 -18.02 9.37 23.13
CA GLU A 335 -16.90 9.07 22.21
C GLU A 335 -16.92 10.00 21.00
N VAL A 336 -18.10 10.35 20.48
CA VAL A 336 -18.26 11.34 19.41
C VAL A 336 -17.78 12.72 19.87
N VAL A 337 -18.14 13.15 21.08
CA VAL A 337 -17.68 14.43 21.65
C VAL A 337 -16.17 14.44 21.90
N TYR A 338 -15.61 13.33 22.40
CA TYR A 338 -14.17 13.20 22.65
C TYR A 338 -13.36 13.23 21.34
N ALA A 339 -13.84 12.54 20.30
CA ALA A 339 -13.27 12.63 18.96
C ALA A 339 -13.30 14.08 18.46
N LEU A 340 -14.46 14.75 18.50
CA LEU A 340 -14.59 16.14 18.05
C LEU A 340 -13.66 17.11 18.79
N GLN A 341 -13.44 16.93 20.09
CA GLN A 341 -12.53 17.76 20.89
C GLN A 341 -11.05 17.51 20.55
N SER A 342 -10.67 16.28 20.26
CA SER A 342 -9.31 15.91 19.87
C SER A 342 -8.92 16.40 18.47
N PHE A 343 -9.89 16.52 17.55
CA PHE A 343 -9.62 16.88 16.15
C PHE A 343 -9.78 18.38 15.83
N CYS A 344 -10.40 19.17 16.71
CA CYS A 344 -10.74 20.57 16.44
C CYS A 344 -10.17 21.53 17.50
N PRO A 345 -9.24 22.46 17.17
CA PRO A 345 -9.07 23.65 17.99
C PRO A 345 -10.42 24.40 18.01
N ALA A 346 -10.80 24.96 19.16
CA ALA A 346 -12.14 25.33 19.61
C ALA A 346 -13.05 26.25 18.73
N ARG A 347 -12.81 26.41 17.42
CA ARG A 347 -13.52 27.36 16.53
C ARG A 347 -13.93 26.85 15.14
N THR A 348 -13.98 25.54 14.87
CA THR A 348 -14.19 25.06 13.48
C THR A 348 -15.21 23.93 13.30
N LEU A 349 -16.37 24.00 13.98
CA LEU A 349 -17.56 23.23 13.57
C LEU A 349 -18.65 24.21 13.11
N LYS A 350 -18.98 24.20 11.82
CA LYS A 350 -20.04 25.05 11.24
C LYS A 350 -21.24 24.30 10.69
N TYR A 351 -21.15 22.99 10.44
CA TYR A 351 -22.27 22.22 9.87
C TYR A 351 -22.36 20.82 10.47
N PHE A 352 -23.49 20.56 11.13
CA PHE A 352 -23.95 19.24 11.55
C PHE A 352 -25.17 18.94 10.67
N CYS A 353 -25.08 17.99 9.74
CA CYS A 353 -26.21 17.65 8.89
C CYS A 353 -27.02 16.53 9.55
N GLY A 354 -28.13 16.93 10.18
CA GLY A 354 -29.35 16.15 10.43
C GLY A 354 -29.22 14.64 10.67
N ALA A 355 -28.99 14.26 11.93
CA ALA A 355 -29.76 13.17 12.53
C ALA A 355 -30.46 13.79 13.74
N GLN A 356 -31.80 13.79 13.75
CA GLN A 356 -32.54 13.99 14.99
C GLN A 356 -32.12 12.85 15.93
N PHE A 357 -31.24 13.16 16.88
CA PHE A 357 -31.14 12.36 18.09
C PHE A 357 -32.43 12.61 18.85
N ALA A 358 -33.40 11.71 18.67
CA ALA A 358 -34.51 11.61 19.61
C ALA A 358 -33.90 11.26 20.97
N LEU A 359 -34.11 12.16 21.94
CA LEU A 359 -33.75 11.99 23.35
C LEU A 359 -34.42 10.75 23.96
#